data_AF-A0A6C0BB06-F1
#
_entry.id   AF-A0A6C0BB06-F1
#
_cell.length_a   1.000
_cell.length_b   1.000
_cell.length_c   1.000
_cell.angle_alpha   90.00
_cell.angle_beta   90.00
_cell.angle_gamma   90.00
#
_symmetry.space_group_name_H-M   'P 1'
#
loop_
_entity.id
_entity.type
_entity.pdbx_description
1 polymer ?
#
loop_
_entity_poly.entity_id
_entity_poly.type
_entity_poly.pdbx_seq_one_letter_code
_entity_poly.pdbx_strand_id
1 'polypeptide(L)'
;MPHRSSVRNLFNTISSIKRVKASRKQKIPVAIREAVWIKRCGKVFEHKCLTSWCPNIITVFDFQSGHNIPESKGGPVTVDNLYPLCSRCNTSMGDRYTFDQWTKVAAASAASTPPKRTWTRFFSCF
;
A
#
# COMPACT_ATOMS: atom_id res chain seq x y z
N MET A 1 -21.80 34.10 -33.94
CA MET A 1 -21.55 34.58 -32.56
C MET A 1 -22.48 33.79 -31.63
N PRO A 2 -22.01 32.80 -30.84
CA PRO A 2 -22.91 32.04 -29.98
C PRO A 2 -23.46 32.92 -28.86
N HIS A 3 -24.77 32.81 -28.66
CA HIS A 3 -25.58 33.65 -27.79
C HIS A 3 -25.27 33.40 -26.30
N ARG A 4 -25.04 34.49 -25.55
CA ARG A 4 -24.66 34.60 -24.12
C ARG A 4 -25.58 33.87 -23.12
N SER A 5 -26.69 33.28 -23.59
CA SER A 5 -27.60 32.46 -22.77
C SER A 5 -27.14 31.00 -22.61
N SER A 6 -26.30 30.48 -23.52
CA SER A 6 -25.90 29.07 -23.48
C SER A 6 -24.90 28.75 -22.35
N VAL A 7 -23.99 29.69 -22.06
CA VAL A 7 -22.99 29.54 -20.98
C VAL A 7 -23.59 29.52 -19.58
N ARG A 8 -24.66 30.29 -19.31
CA ARG A 8 -25.30 30.31 -17.98
C ARG A 8 -26.00 28.99 -17.62
N ASN A 9 -26.54 28.30 -18.62
CA ASN A 9 -27.19 27.00 -18.44
C ASN A 9 -26.18 25.86 -18.18
N LEU A 10 -24.94 25.99 -18.68
CA LEU A 10 -23.88 25.01 -18.39
C LEU A 10 -23.41 25.12 -16.92
N PHE A 11 -23.24 26.34 -16.40
CA PHE A 11 -22.84 26.57 -15.00
C PHE A 11 -23.87 26.04 -13.99
N ASN A 12 -25.17 26.21 -14.26
CA ASN A 12 -26.24 25.71 -13.38
C ASN A 12 -26.39 24.18 -13.40
N THR A 13 -26.03 23.54 -14.52
CA THR A 13 -26.01 22.08 -14.60
C THR A 13 -24.86 21.48 -13.78
N ILE A 14 -23.69 22.13 -13.78
CA ILE A 14 -22.52 21.70 -13.00
C ILE A 14 -22.74 21.90 -11.49
N SER A 15 -23.44 22.96 -11.08
CA SER A 15 -23.73 23.24 -9.66
C SER A 15 -24.74 22.26 -9.03
N SER A 16 -25.54 21.55 -9.84
CA SER A 16 -26.48 20.51 -9.40
C SER A 16 -25.82 19.14 -9.16
N ILE A 17 -24.57 18.95 -9.61
CA ILE A 17 -23.80 17.74 -9.33
C ILE A 17 -23.42 17.76 -7.83
N LYS A 18 -24.20 17.04 -7.01
CA LYS A 18 -23.90 16.84 -5.58
C LYS A 18 -22.45 16.36 -5.43
N ARG A 19 -21.60 17.16 -4.78
CA ARG A 19 -20.23 16.77 -4.42
C ARG A 19 -20.30 15.52 -3.53
N VAL A 20 -19.77 14.40 -4.01
CA VAL A 20 -19.59 13.18 -3.19
C VAL A 20 -18.66 13.55 -2.03
N LYS A 21 -19.15 13.43 -0.80
CA LYS A 21 -18.40 13.77 0.41
C LYS A 21 -17.28 12.73 0.57
N ALA A 22 -16.02 13.17 0.53
CA ALA A 22 -14.88 12.29 0.76
C ALA A 22 -14.97 11.70 2.18
N SER A 23 -14.90 10.37 2.29
CA SER A 23 -14.85 9.71 3.58
C SER A 23 -13.52 10.02 4.28
N ARG A 24 -13.58 10.31 5.58
CA ARG A 24 -12.36 10.47 6.39
C ARG A 24 -11.84 9.08 6.74
N LYS A 25 -10.51 8.91 6.60
CA LYS A 25 -9.81 7.69 6.99
C LYS A 25 -10.12 7.33 8.43
N GLN A 26 -10.54 6.09 8.68
CA GLN A 26 -10.78 5.61 10.03
C GLN A 26 -9.47 5.51 10.82
N LYS A 27 -9.49 5.98 12.07
CA LYS A 27 -8.35 5.81 12.98
C LYS A 27 -8.35 4.37 13.48
N ILE A 28 -7.24 3.66 13.27
CA ILE A 28 -7.06 2.32 13.81
C ILE A 28 -6.85 2.44 15.34
N PRO A 29 -7.70 1.83 16.17
CA PRO A 29 -7.53 1.81 17.61
C PRO A 29 -6.25 1.05 18.02
N VAL A 30 -5.65 1.45 19.13
CA VAL A 30 -4.41 0.83 19.65
C VAL A 30 -4.64 -0.66 19.98
N ALA A 31 -5.76 -0.99 20.61
CA ALA A 31 -6.10 -2.38 20.94
C ALA A 31 -6.17 -3.29 19.69
N ILE A 32 -6.68 -2.78 18.56
CA ILE A 32 -6.71 -3.54 17.30
C ILE A 32 -5.28 -3.75 16.78
N ARG A 33 -4.44 -2.71 16.85
CA ARG A 33 -3.04 -2.79 16.42
C ARG A 33 -2.25 -3.85 17.20
N GLU A 34 -2.42 -3.88 18.51
CA GLU A 34 -1.80 -4.89 19.39
C GLU A 34 -2.34 -6.30 19.10
N ALA A 35 -3.66 -6.44 18.95
CA ALA A 35 -4.29 -7.72 18.59
C ALA A 35 -3.79 -8.26 17.24
N VAL A 36 -3.58 -7.39 16.26
CA VAL A 36 -3.02 -7.74 14.94
C VAL A 36 -1.61 -8.30 15.07
N TRP A 37 -0.77 -7.69 15.90
CA TRP A 37 0.58 -8.21 16.16
C TRP A 37 0.53 -9.59 16.80
N ILE A 38 -0.22 -9.74 17.89
CA ILE A 38 -0.34 -11.00 18.64
C ILE A 38 -0.88 -12.10 17.73
N LYS A 39 -1.87 -11.80 16.88
CA LYS A 39 -2.48 -12.80 15.97
C LYS A 39 -1.53 -13.26 14.87
N ARG A 40 -0.75 -12.35 14.27
CA ARG A 40 0.02 -12.63 13.05
C ARG A 40 1.49 -12.99 13.32
N CYS A 41 2.10 -12.34 14.30
CA CYS A 41 3.50 -12.54 14.66
C CYS A 41 3.66 -13.39 15.93
N GLY A 42 2.65 -13.39 16.82
CA GLY A 42 2.72 -14.05 18.12
C GLY A 42 3.30 -13.15 19.22
N LYS A 43 3.61 -13.74 20.38
CA LYS A 43 4.22 -13.04 21.53
C LYS A 43 5.73 -12.90 21.37
N VAL A 44 6.14 -12.28 20.26
CA VAL A 44 7.54 -11.99 19.92
C VAL A 44 7.77 -10.48 19.87
N PHE A 45 9.00 -10.06 20.17
CA PHE A 45 9.38 -8.65 20.17
C PHE A 45 9.67 -8.12 18.75
N GLU A 46 10.23 -8.98 17.90
CA GLU A 46 10.56 -8.68 16.50
C GLU A 46 10.04 -9.79 15.60
N HIS A 47 9.71 -9.43 14.37
CA HIS A 47 9.27 -10.36 13.35
C HIS A 47 9.70 -9.87 11.96
N LYS A 48 9.89 -10.79 11.01
CA LYS A 48 10.09 -10.41 9.61
C LYS A 48 8.81 -9.72 9.09
N CYS A 49 8.92 -8.72 8.21
CA CYS A 49 7.77 -8.19 7.51
C CYS A 49 6.95 -9.33 6.87
N LEU A 50 5.62 -9.33 7.03
CA LEU A 50 4.79 -10.42 6.50
C LEU A 50 4.75 -10.47 4.97
N THR A 51 5.18 -9.41 4.30
CA THR A 51 5.47 -9.45 2.87
C THR A 51 6.60 -10.46 2.61
N SER A 52 6.27 -11.58 1.97
CA SER A 52 7.15 -12.75 1.74
C SER A 52 8.57 -12.40 1.28
N TRP A 53 8.67 -11.49 0.32
CA TRP A 53 9.91 -11.06 -0.34
C TRP A 53 10.61 -9.88 0.35
N CYS A 54 10.01 -9.29 1.37
CA CYS A 54 10.63 -8.17 2.09
C CYS A 54 11.62 -8.70 3.14
N PRO A 55 12.89 -8.26 3.12
CA PRO A 55 13.88 -8.67 4.12
C PRO A 55 13.83 -7.84 5.42
N ASN A 56 13.01 -6.79 5.47
CA ASN A 56 12.98 -5.89 6.63
C ASN A 56 12.39 -6.60 7.86
N ILE A 57 12.97 -6.29 9.01
CA ILE A 57 12.46 -6.69 10.32
C ILE A 57 11.58 -5.54 10.84
N ILE A 58 10.47 -5.90 11.47
CA ILE A 58 9.56 -5.00 12.17
C ILE A 58 9.54 -5.38 13.65
N THR A 59 9.27 -4.41 14.52
CA THR A 59 9.18 -4.64 15.96
C THR A 59 7.80 -4.28 16.46
N VAL A 60 7.43 -4.71 17.67
CA VAL A 60 6.16 -4.32 18.32
C VAL A 60 5.97 -2.80 18.36
N PHE A 61 7.07 -2.05 18.43
CA PHE A 61 7.06 -0.59 18.51
C PHE A 61 7.06 0.08 17.13
N ASP A 62 7.72 -0.52 16.14
CA ASP A 62 7.84 0.03 14.80
C ASP A 62 7.26 -0.92 13.73
N PHE A 63 5.95 -0.79 13.52
CA PHE A 63 5.26 -1.40 12.40
C PHE A 63 4.02 -0.59 11.98
N GLN A 64 3.60 -0.80 10.73
CA GLN A 64 2.40 -0.23 10.16
C GLN A 64 1.34 -1.32 9.99
N SER A 65 0.09 -1.00 10.33
CA SER A 65 -1.06 -1.88 10.09
C SER A 65 -1.57 -1.69 8.67
N GLY A 66 -1.06 -2.48 7.73
CA GLY A 66 -1.51 -2.52 6.35
C GLY A 66 -2.84 -3.27 6.22
N HIS A 67 -3.70 -2.85 5.31
CA HIS A 67 -4.95 -3.55 5.04
C HIS A 67 -4.77 -4.57 3.91
N ASN A 68 -5.41 -5.73 4.01
CA ASN A 68 -5.53 -6.65 2.87
C ASN A 68 -6.48 -6.05 1.84
N ILE A 69 -7.68 -5.64 2.23
CA ILE A 69 -8.58 -4.85 1.40
C ILE A 69 -8.48 -3.40 1.86
N PRO A 70 -8.02 -2.45 1.00
CA PRO A 70 -7.94 -1.04 1.35
C PRO A 70 -9.29 -0.44 1.78
N GLU A 71 -9.26 0.50 2.72
CA GLU A 71 -10.47 1.23 3.16
C GLU A 71 -11.18 1.94 1.99
N SER A 72 -10.42 2.46 1.01
CA SER A 72 -10.96 3.07 -0.21
C SER A 72 -11.77 2.10 -1.07
N LYS A 73 -11.56 0.78 -0.90
CA LYS A 73 -12.28 -0.31 -1.57
C LYS A 73 -13.31 -0.96 -0.64
N GLY A 74 -13.63 -0.34 0.50
CA GLY A 74 -14.61 -0.85 1.48
C GLY A 74 -14.05 -1.89 2.45
N GLY A 75 -12.72 -2.00 2.58
CA GLY A 75 -12.11 -2.93 3.51
C GLY A 75 -12.34 -2.53 4.98
N PRO A 76 -12.73 -3.48 5.86
CA PRO A 76 -13.02 -3.18 7.26
C PRO A 76 -11.74 -3.02 8.11
N VAL A 77 -11.82 -2.24 9.19
CA VAL A 77 -10.74 -2.10 10.18
C VAL A 77 -10.86 -3.22 11.22
N THR A 78 -10.62 -4.46 10.80
CA THR A 78 -10.68 -5.65 11.67
C THR A 78 -9.32 -6.33 11.74
N VAL A 79 -9.11 -7.10 12.82
CA VAL A 79 -7.86 -7.84 13.04
C VAL A 79 -7.56 -8.83 11.90
N ASP A 80 -8.60 -9.34 11.23
CA ASP A 80 -8.47 -10.24 10.08
C ASP A 80 -7.98 -9.54 8.81
N ASN A 81 -8.44 -8.32 8.57
CA ASN A 81 -8.06 -7.55 7.39
C ASN A 81 -6.71 -6.84 7.56
N LEU A 82 -6.24 -6.67 8.79
CA LEU A 82 -5.00 -5.95 9.08
C LEU A 82 -3.79 -6.88 9.20
N TYR A 83 -2.66 -6.41 8.68
CA TYR A 83 -1.39 -7.12 8.66
C TYR A 83 -0.26 -6.18 9.12
N PRO A 84 0.65 -6.64 10.01
CA PRO A 84 1.83 -5.87 10.37
C PRO A 84 2.84 -5.87 9.22
N LEU A 85 3.14 -4.68 8.71
CA LEU A 85 4.06 -4.44 7.59
C LEU A 85 5.09 -3.37 7.97
N CYS A 86 6.24 -3.38 7.29
CA CYS A 86 7.17 -2.27 7.38
C CYS A 86 6.61 -1.03 6.65
N SER A 87 7.10 0.16 7.01
CA SER A 87 6.70 1.43 6.41
C SER A 87 6.86 1.46 4.89
N ARG A 88 7.95 0.88 4.36
CA ARG A 88 8.22 0.81 2.92
C ARG A 88 7.17 -0.03 2.21
N CYS A 89 6.91 -1.25 2.67
CA CYS A 89 5.93 -2.14 2.05
C CYS A 89 4.52 -1.54 2.09
N ASN A 90 4.13 -0.96 3.22
CA ASN A 90 2.80 -0.36 3.37
C ASN A 90 2.60 0.81 2.40
N THR A 91 3.57 1.71 2.29
CA THR A 91 3.51 2.87 1.38
C THR A 91 3.56 2.43 -0.09
N SER A 92 4.41 1.47 -0.44
CA SER A 92 4.51 0.97 -1.82
C SER A 92 3.26 0.19 -2.25
N MET A 93 2.67 -0.60 -1.35
CA MET A 93 1.41 -1.32 -1.60
C MET A 93 0.26 -0.34 -1.84
N GLY A 94 0.13 0.66 -0.96
CA GLY A 94 -0.91 1.69 -1.04
C GLY A 94 -2.31 1.10 -1.09
N ASP A 95 -3.18 1.68 -1.92
CA ASP A 95 -4.53 1.19 -2.21
C ASP A 95 -4.64 0.40 -3.53
N ARG A 96 -3.51 0.24 -4.24
CA ARG A 96 -3.45 -0.38 -5.56
C ARG A 96 -3.68 -1.88 -5.47
N TYR A 97 -3.07 -2.52 -4.48
CA TYR A 97 -3.07 -3.96 -4.31
C TYR A 97 -3.77 -4.38 -3.03
N THR A 98 -4.27 -5.62 -3.03
CA THR A 98 -4.49 -6.31 -1.77
C THR A 98 -3.19 -6.87 -1.21
N PHE A 99 -3.12 -7.17 0.08
CA PHE A 99 -1.92 -7.79 0.66
C PHE A 99 -1.62 -9.15 -0.01
N ASP A 100 -2.64 -9.94 -0.31
CA ASP A 100 -2.48 -11.22 -1.01
C ASP A 100 -1.97 -11.07 -2.45
N GLN A 101 -2.34 -9.98 -3.13
CA GLN A 101 -1.76 -9.65 -4.44
C GLN A 101 -0.31 -9.18 -4.27
N TRP A 102 -0.05 -8.30 -3.30
CA TRP A 102 1.25 -7.68 -3.04
C TRP A 102 2.34 -8.71 -2.73
N THR A 103 2.02 -9.73 -1.93
CA THR A 103 2.94 -10.84 -1.63
C THR A 103 3.34 -11.64 -2.87
N LYS A 104 2.52 -11.65 -3.93
CA LYS A 104 2.78 -12.36 -5.19
C LYS A 104 3.55 -11.51 -6.22
N VAL A 105 3.56 -10.19 -6.11
CA VAL A 105 4.20 -9.28 -7.10
C VAL A 105 5.68 -9.62 -7.32
N ALA A 106 6.44 -9.95 -6.28
CA ALA A 106 7.88 -10.24 -6.44
C ALA A 106 8.19 -11.56 -7.16
N ALA A 107 7.25 -12.50 -7.24
CA ALA A 107 7.43 -13.69 -8.07
C ALA A 107 7.64 -13.30 -9.55
N ALA A 108 7.07 -12.18 -9.98
CA ALA A 108 7.28 -11.63 -11.31
C ALA A 108 8.59 -10.81 -11.43
N SER A 109 9.04 -10.15 -10.36
CA SER A 109 10.22 -9.27 -10.36
C SER A 109 11.56 -10.01 -10.20
N ALA A 110 11.57 -11.19 -9.56
CA ALA A 110 12.78 -12.00 -9.41
C ALA A 110 13.28 -12.57 -10.77
N ALA A 111 12.40 -12.67 -11.77
CA ALA A 111 12.72 -13.14 -13.11
C ALA A 111 13.46 -12.11 -13.99
N SER A 112 13.64 -10.87 -13.53
CA SER A 112 14.21 -9.80 -14.37
C SER A 112 15.52 -9.22 -13.85
N THR A 113 16.25 -9.89 -12.95
CA THR A 113 17.55 -9.37 -12.51
C THR A 113 18.52 -9.41 -13.69
N PRO A 114 18.93 -8.27 -14.28
CA PRO A 114 19.94 -8.30 -15.32
C PRO A 114 21.27 -8.71 -14.66
N PRO A 115 22.07 -9.57 -15.31
CA PRO A 115 23.35 -9.99 -14.75
C PRO A 115 24.18 -8.76 -14.41
N LYS A 116 24.71 -8.71 -13.18
CA LYS A 116 25.60 -7.63 -12.72
C LYS A 116 26.72 -7.50 -13.76
N ARG A 117 26.77 -6.37 -14.47
CA ARG A 117 27.87 -6.09 -15.42
C ARG A 117 29.15 -5.97 -14.61
N THR A 118 29.97 -7.02 -14.62
CA THR A 118 31.29 -7.02 -14.01
C THR A 118 32.20 -6.11 -14.83
N TRP A 119 32.81 -5.12 -14.18
CA TRP A 119 33.82 -4.24 -14.79
C TRP A 119 35.16 -4.99 -14.86
N THR A 120 35.27 -5.95 -15.78
CA THR A 120 36.51 -6.72 -16.02
C THR A 120 36.86 -6.78 -17.50
N ARG A 121 36.78 -5.64 -18.20
CA ARG A 121 37.41 -5.48 -19.52
C ARG A 121 37.93 -4.06 -19.69
N PHE A 122 39.07 -3.76 -19.07
CA PHE A 122 39.90 -2.62 -19.45
C PHE A 122 41.39 -2.87 -19.16
N PHE A 123 41.91 -4.06 -19.45
CA PHE A 123 43.35 -4.28 -19.63
C PHE A 123 43.57 -5.42 -20.63
N SER A 124 43.50 -5.09 -21.91
CA SER A 124 44.11 -5.89 -22.98
C SER A 124 44.45 -4.98 -24.16
N CYS A 125 45.38 -4.07 -23.91
CA CYS A 125 46.23 -3.43 -24.92
C CYS A 125 47.60 -3.25 -24.28
N PHE A 126 48.37 -4.34 -24.26
CA PHE A 126 49.83 -4.37 -24.31
C PHE A 126 50.20 -5.63 -25.09
#